data_AF-A0A2S5CRJ7-F1
#
_entry.id   AF-A0A2S5CRJ7-F1
#
_cell.length_a   1.000
_cell.length_b   1.000
_cell.length_c   1.000
_cell.angle_alpha   90.00
_cell.angle_beta   90.00
_cell.angle_gamma   90.00
#
_symmetry.space_group_name_H-M   'P 1'
#
loop_
_entity.id
_entity.type
_entity.pdbx_description
1 polymer ?
#
loop_
_entity_poly.entity_id
_entity_poly.type
_entity_poly.pdbx_seq_one_letter_code
_entity_poly.pdbx_strand_id
1 'polypeptide(L)'
;MKINHLLGFLMLLCTAGRAWASGDASAPSAKQPAVSLDHSKLVFVSDIAGSQDLWIADMDGQNQVNLTPWPDSQESEPDWSPDGQHIVFLSNRDSQRPHIWVINADGTNPTQLSFDNARESHPRYSPADSSIVYVSQSSQRQSGLLMISTIGPEKKWQPAPTLWGIGNPAWSPDGRQLVYVDCSSDGKACNLFRINADGSDIVQLTSGNFHDGRPDWGTQGIIFLSNRENNEGLLVIQPDGTGLQHITAPDLIHAGEARWISGTSGFVFTRYGTDGLTEGDSDIWAVTAIGAPAQRLTHTPPDLPPIANAGPGQTVRLGSLVTLDGSASKDPEANTPPLSYDWWQEDTGIGQSLTASYTAHPQFIPLTKGVYTFGLTVMDYRGHVSTNAAKVNITVPILGDIDGDGDVDNNDLAKITASLNKPASNTNDLRDINGDLKIDALDTRKLVLLCSKPRCAL
;
A
#
# COMPACT_ATOMS: atom_id res chain seq x y z
N MET A 1 28.87 46.62 -45.31
CA MET A 1 29.82 45.70 -44.65
C MET A 1 29.09 44.37 -44.47
N LYS A 2 29.68 43.26 -44.94
CA LYS A 2 29.13 41.88 -45.03
C LYS A 2 28.68 41.35 -43.64
N ILE A 3 27.75 40.40 -43.46
CA ILE A 3 27.76 38.93 -43.74
C ILE A 3 26.31 38.43 -43.44
N ASN A 4 25.52 37.74 -44.28
CA ASN A 4 25.49 36.36 -44.83
C ASN A 4 25.12 35.18 -43.88
N HIS A 5 24.02 34.47 -44.23
CA HIS A 5 23.56 33.09 -43.89
C HIS A 5 23.24 32.75 -42.41
N LEU A 6 22.23 31.96 -42.01
CA LEU A 6 21.61 30.74 -42.56
C LEU A 6 20.14 30.64 -42.09
N LEU A 7 19.25 30.13 -42.96
CA LEU A 7 17.97 29.53 -42.55
C LEU A 7 18.28 28.26 -41.74
N GLY A 8 17.93 28.25 -40.44
CA GLY A 8 17.84 27.05 -39.62
C GLY A 8 16.38 26.67 -39.47
N PHE A 9 15.93 25.67 -40.22
CA PHE A 9 14.68 24.97 -40.00
C PHE A 9 14.82 24.21 -38.67
N LEU A 10 14.30 24.76 -37.57
CA LEU A 10 14.15 24.01 -36.34
C LEU A 10 12.92 23.10 -36.53
N MET A 11 13.15 21.85 -36.94
CA MET A 11 12.16 20.79 -36.71
C MET A 11 11.91 20.76 -35.20
N LEU A 12 10.76 21.29 -34.78
CA LEU A 12 10.16 20.87 -33.52
C LEU A 12 9.83 19.38 -33.70
N LEU A 13 10.71 18.51 -33.22
CA LEU A 13 10.32 17.17 -32.78
C LEU A 13 9.35 17.38 -31.62
N CYS A 14 8.06 17.47 -31.94
CA CYS A 14 7.01 17.42 -30.96
C CYS A 14 6.88 15.95 -30.53
N THR A 15 7.78 15.47 -29.67
CA THR A 15 7.48 14.32 -28.83
C THR A 15 6.54 14.84 -27.75
N ALA A 16 5.23 14.76 -28.01
CA ALA A 16 4.25 14.85 -26.95
C ALA A 16 4.51 13.67 -26.01
N GLY A 17 5.33 13.90 -24.99
CA GLY A 17 5.44 12.98 -23.87
C GLY A 17 4.04 12.85 -23.26
N ARG A 18 3.48 11.64 -23.33
CA ARG A 18 2.26 11.29 -22.61
C ARG A 18 2.59 11.41 -21.12
N ALA A 19 2.15 12.52 -20.53
CA ALA A 19 2.40 12.80 -19.14
C ALA A 19 1.44 11.98 -18.29
N TRP A 20 1.97 10.94 -17.65
CA TRP A 20 1.44 10.53 -16.36
C TRP A 20 1.64 11.73 -15.42
N ALA A 21 0.61 12.10 -14.66
CA ALA A 21 0.79 13.09 -13.61
C ALA A 21 1.70 12.44 -12.56
N SER A 22 3.01 12.71 -12.61
CA SER A 22 3.94 12.35 -11.56
C SER A 22 3.65 13.23 -10.35
N GLY A 23 2.72 12.80 -9.49
CA GLY A 23 2.91 13.09 -8.08
C GLY A 23 4.18 12.37 -7.67
N ASP A 24 5.14 13.06 -7.06
CA ASP A 24 6.27 12.39 -6.40
C ASP A 24 5.68 11.36 -5.45
N ALA A 25 5.72 10.08 -5.83
CA ALA A 25 5.37 9.01 -4.92
C ALA A 25 6.52 8.96 -3.90
N SER A 26 6.22 9.40 -2.68
CA SER A 26 7.13 9.18 -1.56
C SER A 26 7.39 7.68 -1.42
N ALA A 27 8.60 7.28 -1.02
CA ALA A 27 8.85 5.89 -0.71
C ALA A 27 7.84 5.41 0.36
N PRO A 28 7.42 4.15 0.33
CA PRO A 28 6.52 3.68 1.36
C PRO A 28 7.24 3.64 2.72
N SER A 29 6.46 3.89 3.76
CA SER A 29 6.88 4.00 5.14
C SER A 29 6.60 2.71 5.91
N ALA A 30 7.42 2.41 6.90
CA ALA A 30 7.14 1.45 7.96
C ALA A 30 7.43 2.11 9.31
N LYS A 31 6.40 2.20 10.18
CA LYS A 31 6.45 2.99 11.43
C LYS A 31 5.64 2.37 12.55
N GLN A 32 5.80 2.94 13.75
CA GLN A 32 5.03 2.60 14.96
C GLN A 32 5.08 1.09 15.30
N PRO A 33 6.28 0.51 15.48
CA PRO A 33 6.43 -0.91 15.71
C PRO A 33 5.92 -1.32 17.10
N ALA A 34 5.44 -2.56 17.25
CA ALA A 34 5.25 -3.21 18.54
C ALA A 34 5.59 -4.70 18.45
N VAL A 35 6.13 -5.26 19.53
CA VAL A 35 6.64 -6.64 19.59
C VAL A 35 5.74 -7.49 20.47
N SER A 36 5.38 -8.67 19.97
CA SER A 36 4.67 -9.70 20.74
C SER A 36 5.47 -10.14 21.98
N LEU A 37 4.80 -10.47 23.09
CA LEU A 37 5.50 -10.83 24.35
C LEU A 37 6.38 -12.09 24.24
N ASP A 38 6.10 -12.97 23.29
CA ASP A 38 6.94 -14.16 23.02
C ASP A 38 8.12 -13.87 22.09
N HIS A 39 8.25 -12.63 21.60
CA HIS A 39 9.28 -12.14 20.70
C HIS A 39 9.33 -12.89 19.36
N SER A 40 8.21 -13.43 18.90
CA SER A 40 8.14 -14.13 17.61
C SER A 40 7.72 -13.21 16.46
N LYS A 41 6.88 -12.21 16.76
CA LYS A 41 6.26 -11.31 15.79
C LYS A 41 6.46 -9.84 16.12
N LEU A 42 6.55 -9.06 15.05
CA LEU A 42 6.48 -7.60 14.99
C LEU A 42 5.15 -7.21 14.33
N VAL A 43 4.44 -6.22 14.88
CA VAL A 43 3.39 -5.48 14.16
C VAL A 43 3.87 -4.05 13.90
N PHE A 44 3.52 -3.48 12.76
CA PHE A 44 3.88 -2.12 12.38
C PHE A 44 2.83 -1.55 11.42
N VAL A 45 2.89 -0.24 11.18
CA VAL A 45 2.05 0.45 10.21
C VAL A 45 2.86 0.65 8.93
N SER A 46 2.27 0.37 7.77
CA SER A 46 2.89 0.68 6.49
C SER A 46 1.88 1.13 5.45
N ASP A 47 2.27 2.14 4.67
CA ASP A 47 1.52 2.63 3.51
C ASP A 47 1.94 1.95 2.19
N ILE A 48 2.70 0.85 2.29
CA ILE A 48 3.16 0.09 1.13
C ILE A 48 2.02 -0.50 0.29
N ALA A 49 0.78 -0.58 0.78
CA ALA A 49 -0.37 -0.99 -0.03
C ALA A 49 -1.22 0.20 -0.53
N GLY A 50 -0.76 1.44 -0.36
CA GLY A 50 -1.48 2.66 -0.77
C GLY A 50 -2.37 3.27 0.31
N SER A 51 -2.61 2.57 1.41
CA SER A 51 -3.27 3.04 2.65
C SER A 51 -2.40 2.68 3.86
N GLN A 52 -2.51 3.44 4.96
CA GLN A 52 -1.84 3.10 6.21
C GLN A 52 -2.49 1.85 6.80
N ASP A 53 -1.88 0.70 6.59
CA ASP A 53 -2.40 -0.58 7.04
C ASP A 53 -1.54 -1.15 8.16
N LEU A 54 -2.09 -2.08 8.94
CA LEU A 54 -1.32 -2.90 9.87
C LEU A 54 -0.65 -4.06 9.13
N TRP A 55 0.64 -4.22 9.38
CA TRP A 55 1.44 -5.31 8.86
C TRP A 55 2.04 -6.11 10.00
N ILE A 56 2.08 -7.43 9.84
CA ILE A 56 2.86 -8.32 10.71
C ILE A 56 4.06 -8.84 9.95
N ALA A 57 5.18 -8.99 10.66
CA ALA A 57 6.36 -9.72 10.21
C ALA A 57 6.88 -10.66 11.32
N ASP A 58 7.78 -11.57 10.95
CA ASP A 58 8.68 -12.20 11.91
C ASP A 58 9.66 -11.16 12.48
N MET A 59 10.27 -11.44 13.63
CA MET A 59 11.22 -10.50 14.28
C MET A 59 12.48 -10.19 13.46
N ASP A 60 12.77 -10.96 12.41
CA ASP A 60 13.83 -10.67 11.44
C ASP A 60 13.35 -9.78 10.27
N GLY A 61 12.08 -9.37 10.27
CA GLY A 61 11.44 -8.54 9.25
C GLY A 61 10.89 -9.30 8.05
N GLN A 62 11.02 -10.62 8.02
CA GLN A 62 10.54 -11.48 6.93
C GLN A 62 9.07 -11.85 7.09
N ASN A 63 8.51 -12.51 6.08
CA ASN A 63 7.14 -13.03 6.07
C ASN A 63 6.08 -11.94 6.38
N GLN A 64 6.25 -10.79 5.73
CA GLN A 64 5.35 -9.65 5.91
C GLN A 64 3.95 -9.94 5.35
N VAL A 65 2.92 -9.69 6.14
CA VAL A 65 1.51 -9.88 5.78
C VAL A 65 0.73 -8.62 6.15
N ASN A 66 -0.03 -8.10 5.18
CA ASN A 66 -0.99 -7.03 5.41
C ASN A 66 -2.22 -7.60 6.13
N LEU A 67 -2.46 -7.17 7.36
CA LEU A 67 -3.61 -7.59 8.15
C LEU A 67 -4.88 -6.80 7.84
N THR A 68 -4.74 -5.58 7.36
CA THR A 68 -5.86 -4.64 7.16
C THR A 68 -5.83 -4.05 5.76
N PRO A 69 -5.96 -4.86 4.68
CA PRO A 69 -5.92 -4.38 3.29
C PRO A 69 -7.24 -3.67 2.94
N TRP A 70 -7.50 -2.54 3.58
CA TRP A 70 -8.76 -1.81 3.53
C TRP A 70 -8.54 -0.45 2.87
N PRO A 71 -9.05 -0.23 1.65
CA PRO A 71 -8.63 0.90 0.82
C PRO A 71 -9.09 2.27 1.33
N ASP A 72 -10.12 2.31 2.19
CA ASP A 72 -10.76 3.54 2.66
C ASP A 72 -10.54 3.80 4.15
N SER A 73 -9.58 3.13 4.78
CA SER A 73 -9.21 3.34 6.18
C SER A 73 -7.72 3.65 6.35
N GLN A 74 -7.40 4.14 7.54
CA GLN A 74 -6.06 4.38 8.02
C GLN A 74 -5.97 3.81 9.43
N GLU A 75 -5.04 2.89 9.58
CA GLU A 75 -4.72 2.21 10.81
C GLU A 75 -3.44 2.79 11.42
N SER A 76 -3.42 2.93 12.74
CA SER A 76 -2.25 3.43 13.45
C SER A 76 -2.12 2.92 14.87
N GLU A 77 -0.94 3.11 15.45
CA GLU A 77 -0.61 2.86 16.86
C GLU A 77 -0.97 1.45 17.35
N PRO A 78 -0.49 0.38 16.68
CA PRO A 78 -0.80 -0.98 17.09
C PRO A 78 -0.08 -1.39 18.39
N ASP A 79 -0.70 -2.29 19.16
CA ASP A 79 -0.05 -2.98 20.29
C ASP A 79 -0.57 -4.41 20.44
N TRP A 80 0.30 -5.32 20.87
CA TRP A 80 -0.02 -6.73 21.02
C TRP A 80 -0.71 -7.03 22.35
N SER A 81 -1.72 -7.89 22.32
CA SER A 81 -2.24 -8.50 23.54
C SER A 81 -1.16 -9.38 24.19
N PRO A 82 -1.19 -9.55 25.53
CA PRO A 82 -0.17 -10.33 26.23
C PRO A 82 -0.14 -11.81 25.84
N ASP A 83 -1.23 -12.33 25.31
CA ASP A 83 -1.32 -13.71 24.79
C ASP A 83 -0.95 -13.83 23.31
N GLY A 84 -0.64 -12.72 22.62
CA GLY A 84 -0.30 -12.70 21.20
C GLY A 84 -1.44 -13.04 20.25
N GLN A 85 -2.69 -13.11 20.72
CA GLN A 85 -3.83 -13.48 19.89
C GLN A 85 -4.55 -12.27 19.26
N HIS A 86 -4.34 -11.08 19.80
CA HIS A 86 -5.05 -9.88 19.41
C HIS A 86 -4.11 -8.68 19.28
N ILE A 87 -4.54 -7.72 18.46
CA ILE A 87 -3.87 -6.44 18.28
C ILE A 87 -4.90 -5.34 18.52
N VAL A 88 -4.56 -4.37 19.37
CA VAL A 88 -5.33 -3.14 19.57
C VAL A 88 -4.71 -2.05 18.72
N PHE A 89 -5.52 -1.20 18.11
CA PHE A 89 -5.07 -0.18 17.17
C PHE A 89 -6.11 0.94 17.03
N LEU A 90 -5.72 2.03 16.37
CA LEU A 90 -6.63 3.06 15.91
C LEU A 90 -7.09 2.77 14.49
N SER A 91 -8.37 2.97 14.21
CA SER A 91 -8.90 2.91 12.83
C SER A 91 -10.07 3.86 12.63
N ASN A 92 -10.09 4.51 11.47
CA ASN A 92 -11.16 5.38 10.98
C ASN A 92 -12.09 4.68 9.97
N ARG A 93 -12.10 3.36 9.91
CA ARG A 93 -12.85 2.58 8.92
C ARG A 93 -14.37 2.85 8.85
N ASP A 94 -14.99 3.13 9.98
CA ASP A 94 -16.45 3.33 10.10
C ASP A 94 -16.82 4.80 10.39
N SER A 95 -15.83 5.69 10.45
CA SER A 95 -16.01 7.07 10.89
C SER A 95 -14.83 7.93 10.43
N GLN A 96 -15.06 9.20 10.08
CA GLN A 96 -13.94 10.11 9.73
C GLN A 96 -12.91 10.30 10.86
N ARG A 97 -13.24 9.92 12.09
CA ARG A 97 -12.36 9.97 13.26
C ARG A 97 -11.89 8.56 13.64
N PRO A 98 -10.60 8.38 13.98
CA PRO A 98 -10.12 7.12 14.51
C PRO A 98 -10.78 6.78 15.84
N HIS A 99 -11.15 5.51 15.99
CA HIS A 99 -11.60 4.88 17.22
C HIS A 99 -10.63 3.77 17.63
N ILE A 100 -10.77 3.25 18.84
CA ILE A 100 -10.01 2.09 19.31
C ILE A 100 -10.69 0.82 18.77
N TRP A 101 -9.90 0.00 18.10
CA TRP A 101 -10.30 -1.29 17.53
C TRP A 101 -9.40 -2.41 18.04
N VAL A 102 -9.92 -3.64 18.00
CA VAL A 102 -9.17 -4.87 18.21
C VAL A 102 -9.40 -5.79 17.02
N ILE A 103 -8.36 -6.51 16.61
CA ILE A 103 -8.39 -7.53 15.56
C ILE A 103 -7.65 -8.77 16.06
N ASN A 104 -8.02 -9.94 15.54
CA ASN A 104 -7.21 -11.13 15.75
C ASN A 104 -5.86 -10.99 15.03
N ALA A 105 -4.82 -11.64 15.56
CA ALA A 105 -3.49 -11.65 14.97
C ALA A 105 -3.42 -12.25 13.55
N ASP A 106 -4.47 -12.97 13.12
CA ASP A 106 -4.63 -13.50 11.76
C ASP A 106 -5.41 -12.55 10.82
N GLY A 107 -5.79 -11.36 11.29
CA GLY A 107 -6.54 -10.36 10.52
C GLY A 107 -8.07 -10.53 10.58
N THR A 108 -8.58 -11.50 11.33
CA THR A 108 -10.03 -11.75 11.43
C THR A 108 -10.70 -11.01 12.59
N ASN A 109 -12.04 -10.96 12.57
CA ASN A 109 -12.90 -10.43 13.64
C ASN A 109 -12.56 -9.02 14.16
N PRO A 110 -12.40 -8.01 13.29
CA PRO A 110 -12.22 -6.65 13.76
C PRO A 110 -13.44 -6.18 14.57
N THR A 111 -13.19 -5.65 15.77
CA THR A 111 -14.21 -5.22 16.73
C THR A 111 -13.88 -3.84 17.29
N GLN A 112 -14.82 -2.91 17.21
CA GLN A 112 -14.69 -1.57 17.80
C GLN A 112 -14.87 -1.62 19.32
N LEU A 113 -14.00 -0.94 20.06
CA LEU A 113 -14.06 -0.85 21.53
C LEU A 113 -14.52 0.52 22.03
N SER A 114 -14.22 1.61 21.32
CA SER A 114 -14.63 2.97 21.70
C SER A 114 -15.76 3.48 20.80
N PHE A 115 -16.79 4.09 21.41
CA PHE A 115 -17.98 4.60 20.72
C PHE A 115 -18.32 6.05 21.09
N ASP A 116 -17.49 6.69 21.91
CA ASP A 116 -17.79 8.05 22.39
C ASP A 116 -17.41 9.08 21.32
N ASN A 117 -17.99 10.28 21.42
CA ASN A 117 -17.60 11.43 20.59
C ASN A 117 -16.33 12.14 21.14
N ALA A 118 -15.37 11.36 21.64
CA ALA A 118 -14.08 11.84 22.10
C ALA A 118 -13.01 11.60 21.03
N ARG A 119 -11.87 12.30 21.14
CA ARG A 119 -10.67 11.92 20.40
C ARG A 119 -9.95 10.84 21.20
N GLU A 120 -9.92 9.62 20.68
CA GLU A 120 -9.16 8.52 21.27
C GLU A 120 -7.79 8.37 20.61
N SER A 121 -6.77 8.02 21.41
CA SER A 121 -5.42 7.76 20.92
C SER A 121 -4.60 6.89 21.88
N HIS A 122 -3.46 6.40 21.38
CA HIS A 122 -2.42 5.66 22.08
C HIS A 122 -2.94 4.45 22.87
N PRO A 123 -3.69 3.53 22.24
CA PRO A 123 -4.09 2.30 22.90
C PRO A 123 -2.87 1.41 23.18
N ARG A 124 -2.85 0.80 24.36
CA ARG A 124 -1.76 -0.09 24.80
C ARG A 124 -2.32 -1.22 25.65
N TYR A 125 -1.91 -2.45 25.37
CA TYR A 125 -2.27 -3.59 26.20
C TYR A 125 -1.45 -3.60 27.50
N SER A 126 -2.12 -3.98 28.58
CA SER A 126 -1.48 -4.36 29.84
C SER A 126 -0.77 -5.70 29.66
N PRO A 127 0.49 -5.82 30.11
CA PRO A 127 1.19 -7.08 30.09
C PRO A 127 0.64 -8.09 31.11
N ALA A 128 -0.26 -7.66 32.03
CA ALA A 128 -0.68 -8.46 33.17
C ALA A 128 -2.03 -9.17 33.02
N ASP A 129 -3.04 -8.52 32.42
CA ASP A 129 -4.44 -8.96 32.55
C ASP A 129 -5.36 -8.62 31.36
N SER A 130 -4.78 -8.41 30.18
CA SER A 130 -5.49 -8.08 28.93
C SER A 130 -6.28 -6.77 28.96
N SER A 131 -6.18 -5.96 30.01
CA SER A 131 -6.69 -4.60 29.98
C SER A 131 -5.95 -3.76 28.93
N ILE A 132 -6.58 -2.70 28.45
CA ILE A 132 -5.98 -1.68 27.62
C ILE A 132 -5.99 -0.34 28.35
N VAL A 133 -4.94 0.44 28.14
CA VAL A 133 -4.91 1.86 28.48
C VAL A 133 -4.96 2.67 27.19
N TYR A 134 -5.69 3.78 27.19
CA TYR A 134 -5.72 4.72 26.06
C TYR A 134 -6.03 6.14 26.56
N VAL A 135 -5.79 7.12 25.70
CA VAL A 135 -6.13 8.52 25.96
C VAL A 135 -7.50 8.80 25.35
N SER A 136 -8.39 9.45 26.11
CA SER A 136 -9.67 9.94 25.61
C SER A 136 -9.85 11.43 25.94
N GLN A 137 -10.02 12.24 24.90
CA GLN A 137 -10.21 13.69 25.01
C GLN A 137 -11.61 14.08 24.54
N SER A 138 -12.52 14.36 25.48
CA SER A 138 -13.88 14.81 25.17
C SER A 138 -13.91 16.32 24.89
N SER A 139 -14.68 16.77 23.90
CA SER A 139 -14.89 18.21 23.66
C SER A 139 -15.61 18.93 24.81
N GLN A 140 -16.32 18.20 25.68
CA GLN A 140 -17.02 18.76 26.84
C GLN A 140 -16.19 18.76 28.13
N ARG A 141 -15.13 17.95 28.18
CA ARG A 141 -14.17 17.94 29.30
C ARG A 141 -12.88 18.54 28.76
N GLN A 142 -12.53 19.75 29.17
CA GLN A 142 -11.32 20.48 28.73
C GLN A 142 -10.00 19.80 29.16
N SER A 143 -9.99 18.50 29.47
CA SER A 143 -8.84 17.74 29.97
C SER A 143 -8.85 16.33 29.36
N GLY A 144 -7.68 15.86 28.90
CA GLY A 144 -7.49 14.47 28.51
C GLY A 144 -7.61 13.55 29.72
N LEU A 145 -8.19 12.36 29.55
CA LEU A 145 -8.31 11.35 30.59
C LEU A 145 -7.59 10.08 30.18
N LEU A 146 -6.90 9.47 31.14
CA LEU A 146 -6.34 8.13 31.02
C LEU A 146 -7.47 7.13 31.26
N MET A 147 -7.76 6.34 30.25
CA MET A 147 -8.83 5.36 30.28
C MET A 147 -8.25 3.97 30.38
N ILE A 148 -8.68 3.22 31.39
CA ILE A 148 -8.36 1.80 31.52
C ILE A 148 -9.63 1.03 31.20
N SER A 149 -9.62 0.27 30.11
CA SER A 149 -10.71 -0.63 29.72
C SER A 149 -10.22 -2.07 29.84
N THR A 150 -11.03 -2.96 30.39
CA THR A 150 -10.81 -4.41 30.31
C THR A 150 -11.64 -4.92 29.15
N ILE A 151 -11.00 -5.48 28.10
CA ILE A 151 -11.59 -5.88 26.80
C ILE A 151 -13.13 -5.93 26.82
N GLY A 152 -13.77 -4.92 26.22
CA GLY A 152 -15.21 -4.73 26.22
C GLY A 152 -15.60 -3.26 26.42
N PRO A 153 -16.91 -2.92 26.35
CA PRO A 153 -17.39 -1.54 26.45
C PRO A 153 -17.37 -0.97 27.88
N GLU A 154 -16.97 -1.76 28.89
CA GLU A 154 -16.93 -1.31 30.29
C GLU A 154 -15.72 -0.41 30.56
N LYS A 155 -15.99 0.90 30.68
CA LYS A 155 -14.99 1.93 30.92
C LYS A 155 -14.75 2.13 32.41
N LYS A 156 -13.51 1.93 32.88
CA LYS A 156 -13.08 2.48 34.17
C LYS A 156 -12.37 3.81 33.95
N TRP A 157 -12.98 4.87 34.48
CA TRP A 157 -12.45 6.22 34.40
C TRP A 157 -11.40 6.42 35.49
N GLN A 158 -10.19 6.86 35.11
CA GLN A 158 -9.24 7.40 36.07
C GLN A 158 -9.02 8.89 35.77
N PRO A 159 -9.46 9.79 36.67
CA PRO A 159 -9.15 11.20 36.51
C PRO A 159 -7.66 11.42 36.77
N ALA A 160 -6.91 11.67 35.70
CA ALA A 160 -5.64 12.36 35.84
C ALA A 160 -5.95 13.85 36.14
N PRO A 161 -5.45 14.43 37.25
CA PRO A 161 -5.81 15.79 37.64
C PRO A 161 -5.21 16.83 36.68
N THR A 162 -6.08 17.66 36.07
CA THR A 162 -5.79 19.00 35.49
C THR A 162 -4.72 19.11 34.41
N LEU A 163 -4.95 18.60 33.19
CA LEU A 163 -3.88 18.49 32.18
C LEU A 163 -4.33 18.91 30.77
N TRP A 164 -3.49 19.71 30.11
CA TRP A 164 -3.74 20.31 28.79
C TRP A 164 -3.23 19.44 27.62
N GLY A 165 -2.43 18.39 27.89
CA GLY A 165 -1.87 17.51 26.86
C GLY A 165 -1.36 16.17 27.40
N ILE A 166 -2.27 15.29 27.86
CA ILE A 166 -1.91 13.90 28.18
C ILE A 166 -1.70 13.11 26.89
N GLY A 167 -0.58 12.41 26.77
CA GLY A 167 -0.28 11.55 25.64
C GLY A 167 0.56 10.32 26.01
N ASN A 168 0.58 9.35 25.09
CA ASN A 168 1.54 8.25 25.07
C ASN A 168 1.69 7.45 26.39
N PRO A 169 0.62 6.88 26.96
CA PRO A 169 0.78 6.01 28.11
C PRO A 169 1.57 4.73 27.77
N ALA A 170 2.25 4.17 28.75
CA ALA A 170 2.86 2.84 28.67
C ALA A 170 2.81 2.14 30.04
N TRP A 171 2.55 0.85 30.05
CA TRP A 171 2.50 0.04 31.26
C TRP A 171 3.89 -0.30 31.79
N SER A 172 4.04 -0.32 33.11
CA SER A 172 5.17 -1.01 33.73
C SER A 172 5.16 -2.50 33.36
N PRO A 173 6.32 -3.18 33.31
CA PRO A 173 6.39 -4.60 32.93
C PRO A 173 5.52 -5.54 33.77
N ASP A 174 5.20 -5.15 35.01
CA ASP A 174 4.34 -5.91 35.92
C ASP A 174 2.85 -5.50 35.87
N GLY A 175 2.49 -4.52 35.03
CA GLY A 175 1.14 -3.99 34.87
C GLY A 175 0.59 -3.22 36.07
N ARG A 176 1.42 -2.85 37.05
CA ARG A 176 0.96 -2.16 38.27
C ARG A 176 1.00 -0.64 38.20
N GLN A 177 1.75 -0.09 37.25
CA GLN A 177 1.97 1.34 37.09
C GLN A 177 1.92 1.72 35.62
N LEU A 178 1.75 3.01 35.37
CA LEU A 178 1.75 3.62 34.05
C LEU A 178 2.75 4.76 34.05
N VAL A 179 3.48 4.91 32.94
CA VAL A 179 4.15 6.16 32.59
C VAL A 179 3.31 6.87 31.54
N TYR A 180 3.25 8.20 31.59
CA TYR A 180 2.56 9.02 30.62
C TYR A 180 3.26 10.37 30.45
N VAL A 181 2.92 11.08 29.38
CA VAL A 181 3.39 12.43 29.10
C VAL A 181 2.34 13.42 29.58
N ASP A 182 2.78 14.49 30.25
CA ASP A 182 1.95 15.67 30.50
C ASP A 182 2.68 16.94 30.07
N CYS A 183 1.93 17.79 29.38
CA CYS A 183 2.41 19.04 28.79
C CYS A 183 1.85 20.26 29.50
N SER A 184 2.70 21.29 29.63
CA SER A 184 2.32 22.62 30.12
C SER A 184 1.18 23.21 29.28
N SER A 185 0.40 24.12 29.86
CA SER A 185 -0.75 24.74 29.19
C SER A 185 -0.39 25.50 27.90
N ASP A 186 0.85 25.95 27.76
CA ASP A 186 1.37 26.60 26.55
C ASP A 186 2.03 25.62 25.56
N GLY A 187 2.04 24.31 25.89
CA GLY A 187 2.56 23.24 25.08
C GLY A 187 4.08 23.20 24.96
N LYS A 188 4.82 24.06 25.65
CA LYS A 188 6.29 24.21 25.47
C LYS A 188 7.13 23.21 26.26
N ALA A 189 6.54 22.60 27.28
CA ALA A 189 7.23 21.63 28.12
C ALA A 189 6.35 20.40 28.29
N CYS A 190 6.81 19.25 27.78
CA CYS A 190 6.19 17.95 27.99
C CYS A 190 7.13 17.09 28.81
N ASN A 191 6.66 16.56 29.93
CA ASN A 191 7.48 15.80 30.88
C ASN A 191 6.83 14.45 31.17
N LEU A 192 7.66 13.51 31.63
CA LEU A 192 7.21 12.18 32.01
C LEU A 192 6.71 12.13 33.45
N PHE A 193 5.61 11.44 33.64
CA PHE A 193 5.01 11.17 34.94
C PHE A 193 4.72 9.69 35.08
N ARG A 194 4.85 9.18 36.29
CA ARG A 194 4.44 7.84 36.69
C ARG A 194 3.18 7.94 37.54
N ILE A 195 2.29 6.98 37.42
CA ILE A 195 1.09 6.82 38.25
C ILE A 195 0.86 5.33 38.52
N ASN A 196 0.28 4.98 39.66
CA ASN A 196 -0.20 3.62 39.90
C ASN A 196 -1.39 3.31 38.98
N ALA A 197 -1.58 2.03 38.65
CA ALA A 197 -2.69 1.56 37.84
C ALA A 197 -4.07 1.80 38.49
N ASP A 198 -4.13 2.20 39.76
CA ASP A 198 -5.34 2.63 40.46
C ASP A 198 -5.55 4.16 40.48
N GLY A 199 -4.64 4.93 39.87
CA GLY A 199 -4.66 6.38 39.79
C GLY A 199 -3.96 7.10 40.95
N SER A 200 -3.37 6.37 41.90
CA SER A 200 -2.63 6.95 43.03
C SER A 200 -1.13 7.17 42.72
N ASP A 201 -0.41 7.80 43.64
CA ASP A 201 1.06 7.98 43.58
C ASP A 201 1.57 8.60 42.27
N ILE A 202 1.06 9.78 41.93
CA ILE A 202 1.57 10.54 40.78
C ILE A 202 2.96 11.09 41.13
N VAL A 203 3.96 10.71 40.34
CA VAL A 203 5.36 11.14 40.49
C VAL A 203 5.87 11.70 39.17
N GLN A 204 6.36 12.94 39.18
CA GLN A 204 7.05 13.52 38.03
C GLN A 204 8.47 12.95 37.91
N LEU A 205 8.82 12.40 36.75
CA LEU A 205 10.11 11.76 36.50
C LEU A 205 11.11 12.70 35.81
N THR A 206 10.63 13.56 34.91
CA THR A 206 11.46 14.55 34.22
C THR A 206 10.97 15.97 34.46
N SER A 207 11.88 16.94 34.41
CA SER A 207 11.56 18.35 34.56
C SER A 207 12.42 19.21 33.65
N GLY A 208 11.87 20.35 33.20
CA GLY A 208 12.55 21.29 32.33
C GLY A 208 11.65 21.81 31.22
N ASN A 209 12.23 22.63 30.33
CA ASN A 209 11.57 23.16 29.14
C ASN A 209 11.98 22.34 27.91
N PHE A 210 11.61 21.06 27.94
CA PHE A 210 11.90 20.06 26.92
C PHE A 210 10.62 19.37 26.47
N HIS A 211 10.67 18.70 25.33
CA HIS A 211 9.62 17.82 24.85
C HIS A 211 10.05 16.37 25.07
N ASP A 212 9.66 15.80 26.21
CA ASP A 212 9.78 14.37 26.47
C ASP A 212 8.49 13.67 26.02
N GLY A 213 8.62 12.64 25.18
CA GLY A 213 7.47 12.02 24.52
C GLY A 213 7.67 10.55 24.17
N ARG A 214 6.55 9.89 23.82
CA ARG A 214 6.48 8.49 23.38
C ARG A 214 7.25 7.51 24.29
N PRO A 215 7.00 7.53 25.63
CA PRO A 215 7.69 6.63 26.53
C PRO A 215 7.26 5.18 26.31
N ASP A 216 8.17 4.26 26.61
CA ASP A 216 7.88 2.85 26.79
C ASP A 216 8.66 2.30 27.98
N TRP A 217 8.03 1.45 28.79
CA TRP A 217 8.57 1.02 30.07
C TRP A 217 8.94 -0.46 30.06
N GLY A 218 10.25 -0.72 30.08
CA GLY A 218 10.85 -2.04 30.09
C GLY A 218 11.60 -2.34 31.38
N THR A 219 12.28 -3.48 31.41
CA THR A 219 13.06 -3.91 32.59
C THR A 219 14.30 -3.05 32.83
N GLN A 220 14.78 -2.33 31.82
CA GLN A 220 15.95 -1.45 31.90
C GLN A 220 15.61 -0.01 32.32
N GLY A 221 14.32 0.31 32.47
CA GLY A 221 13.80 1.64 32.72
C GLY A 221 12.80 2.07 31.67
N ILE A 222 12.55 3.38 31.61
CA ILE A 222 11.64 4.01 30.67
C ILE A 222 12.46 4.59 29.54
N ILE A 223 12.29 4.08 28.32
CA ILE A 223 12.86 4.66 27.10
C ILE A 223 11.91 5.73 26.56
N PHE A 224 12.41 6.85 26.08
CA PHE A 224 11.58 7.93 25.55
C PHE A 224 12.37 8.86 24.62
N LEU A 225 11.66 9.62 23.80
CA LEU A 225 12.24 10.67 22.97
C LEU A 225 12.36 11.97 23.75
N SER A 226 13.47 12.67 23.59
CA SER A 226 13.70 13.98 24.19
C SER A 226 14.44 14.91 23.24
N ASN A 227 14.11 16.20 23.29
CA ASN A 227 14.83 17.25 22.56
C ASN A 227 15.91 17.98 23.40
N ARG A 228 16.26 17.46 24.59
CA ARG A 228 17.14 18.15 25.55
C ARG A 228 18.58 18.37 25.07
N GLU A 229 19.00 17.69 24.01
CA GLU A 229 20.39 17.70 23.51
C GLU A 229 20.53 18.37 22.11
N ASN A 230 19.63 19.31 21.76
CA ASN A 230 19.61 20.04 20.47
C ASN A 230 19.35 19.17 19.21
N ASN A 231 19.09 17.88 19.37
CA ASN A 231 18.52 16.95 18.39
C ASN A 231 17.54 16.02 19.14
N GLU A 232 16.48 15.54 18.50
CA GLU A 232 15.61 14.51 19.09
C GLU A 232 16.43 13.21 19.22
N GLY A 233 16.56 12.72 20.46
CA GLY A 233 17.33 11.52 20.79
C GLY A 233 16.58 10.61 21.75
N LEU A 234 16.99 9.34 21.80
CA LEU A 234 16.45 8.35 22.73
C LEU A 234 17.19 8.39 24.06
N LEU A 235 16.45 8.56 25.13
CA LEU A 235 16.97 8.52 26.50
C LEU A 235 16.31 7.40 27.29
N VAL A 236 17.00 6.98 28.35
CA VAL A 236 16.45 6.08 29.38
C VAL A 236 16.50 6.77 30.73
N ILE A 237 15.43 6.63 31.51
CA ILE A 237 15.35 7.05 32.91
C ILE A 237 14.84 5.89 33.77
N GLN A 238 15.31 5.79 35.00
CA GLN A 238 14.77 4.81 35.96
C GLN A 238 13.37 5.24 36.42
N PRO A 239 12.50 4.30 36.80
CA PRO A 239 11.13 4.61 37.19
C PRO A 239 11.02 5.40 38.51
N ASP A 240 12.12 5.56 39.25
CA ASP A 240 12.24 6.45 40.40
C ASP A 240 12.71 7.88 40.04
N GLY A 241 12.89 8.17 38.75
CA GLY A 241 13.35 9.46 38.23
C GLY A 241 14.87 9.63 38.22
N THR A 242 15.64 8.61 38.62
CA THR A 242 17.11 8.66 38.63
C THR A 242 17.72 8.08 37.34
N GLY A 243 19.04 8.18 37.21
CA GLY A 243 19.78 7.45 36.17
C GLY A 243 19.46 7.87 34.74
N LEU A 244 19.07 9.13 34.52
CA LEU A 244 18.82 9.67 33.19
C LEU A 244 20.09 9.57 32.33
N GLN A 245 19.99 8.89 31.18
CA GLN A 245 21.11 8.66 30.26
C GLN A 245 20.66 8.68 28.80
N HIS A 246 21.55 9.14 27.91
CA HIS A 246 21.35 9.09 26.47
C HIS A 246 21.72 7.70 25.93
N ILE A 247 20.90 7.14 25.04
CA ILE A 247 21.26 5.93 24.28
C ILE A 247 22.10 6.37 23.08
N THR A 248 23.42 6.20 23.18
CA THR A 248 24.32 6.53 22.08
C THR A 248 24.51 5.35 21.13
N ALA A 249 24.07 5.49 19.88
CA ALA A 249 24.57 4.73 18.75
C ALA A 249 24.56 5.61 17.48
N PRO A 250 25.49 5.42 16.53
CA PRO A 250 25.59 6.25 15.32
C PRO A 250 24.29 6.32 14.50
N ASP A 251 23.45 5.30 14.62
CA ASP A 251 22.26 5.07 13.81
C ASP A 251 20.93 5.44 14.49
N LEU A 252 20.96 6.06 15.68
CA LEU A 252 19.74 6.48 16.41
C LEU A 252 19.28 7.91 16.09
N ILE A 253 19.93 8.56 15.12
CA ILE A 253 19.49 9.85 14.59
C ILE A 253 18.13 9.64 13.88
N HIS A 254 17.15 10.49 14.21
CA HIS A 254 15.76 10.40 13.73
C HIS A 254 15.03 9.12 14.16
N ALA A 255 15.39 8.55 15.31
CA ALA A 255 14.61 7.49 15.92
C ALA A 255 13.28 8.05 16.47
N GLY A 256 12.19 7.31 16.28
CA GLY A 256 10.88 7.58 16.86
C GLY A 256 10.20 6.31 17.36
N GLU A 257 9.17 6.49 18.20
CA GLU A 257 8.31 5.42 18.71
C GLU A 257 9.06 4.16 19.19
N ALA A 258 10.14 4.33 19.98
CA ALA A 258 10.90 3.20 20.48
C ALA A 258 10.10 2.34 21.47
N ARG A 259 10.25 1.02 21.36
CA ARG A 259 9.56 0.03 22.18
C ARG A 259 10.50 -1.05 22.66
N TRP A 260 10.51 -1.30 23.96
CA TRP A 260 11.29 -2.38 24.53
C TRP A 260 10.81 -3.73 24.02
N ILE A 261 11.77 -4.62 23.77
CA ILE A 261 11.51 -6.05 23.64
C ILE A 261 11.44 -6.59 25.08
N SER A 262 10.27 -7.07 25.48
CA SER A 262 9.95 -7.41 26.87
C SER A 262 10.99 -8.32 27.54
N GLY A 263 11.32 -8.09 28.80
CA GLY A 263 12.29 -8.91 29.52
C GLY A 263 13.74 -8.87 29.00
N THR A 264 14.06 -8.04 27.99
CA THR A 264 15.41 -7.88 27.44
C THR A 264 15.95 -6.46 27.65
N SER A 265 17.17 -6.21 27.16
CA SER A 265 17.75 -4.88 27.02
C SER A 265 17.72 -4.36 25.58
N GLY A 266 16.99 -5.03 24.67
CA GLY A 266 16.82 -4.64 23.28
C GLY A 266 15.51 -3.90 23.04
N PHE A 267 15.44 -3.13 21.97
CA PHE A 267 14.25 -2.37 21.59
C PHE A 267 14.13 -2.26 20.07
N VAL A 268 12.90 -2.07 19.59
CA VAL A 268 12.59 -1.70 18.21
C VAL A 268 12.22 -0.23 18.14
N PHE A 269 12.37 0.41 16.98
CA PHE A 269 12.05 1.82 16.78
C PHE A 269 11.78 2.12 15.31
N THR A 270 11.03 3.18 15.04
CA THR A 270 10.93 3.78 13.71
C THR A 270 12.18 4.62 13.46
N ARG A 271 12.83 4.49 12.30
CA ARG A 271 13.86 5.44 11.85
C ARG A 271 13.31 6.22 10.66
N TYR A 272 13.29 7.55 10.77
CA TYR A 272 12.88 8.44 9.68
C TYR A 272 14.08 8.85 8.82
N GLY A 273 13.83 9.14 7.53
CA GLY A 273 14.81 9.50 6.52
C GLY A 273 15.65 10.73 6.87
N THR A 274 16.66 11.02 6.05
CA THR A 274 17.74 11.99 6.39
C THR A 274 17.29 13.45 6.51
N ASP A 275 16.06 13.80 6.10
CA ASP A 275 15.51 15.14 6.33
C ASP A 275 14.69 15.25 7.63
N GLY A 276 14.48 14.13 8.34
CA GLY A 276 13.76 14.04 9.61
C GLY A 276 12.29 14.46 9.55
N LEU A 277 11.74 14.69 8.35
CA LEU A 277 10.45 15.38 8.16
C LEU A 277 9.57 14.75 7.08
N THR A 278 10.10 13.91 6.18
CA THR A 278 9.26 13.19 5.22
C THR A 278 8.84 11.83 5.79
N GLU A 279 7.55 11.69 6.12
CA GLU A 279 6.96 10.43 6.62
C GLU A 279 7.18 9.25 5.65
N GLY A 280 7.27 9.53 4.34
CA GLY A 280 7.45 8.54 3.28
C GLY A 280 8.92 8.16 3.01
N ASP A 281 9.77 8.13 4.02
CA ASP A 281 11.03 7.38 4.01
C ASP A 281 11.31 6.94 5.45
N SER A 282 10.60 5.91 5.93
CA SER A 282 10.82 5.39 7.28
C SER A 282 10.79 3.87 7.31
N ASP A 283 11.55 3.31 8.25
CA ASP A 283 11.66 1.87 8.45
C ASP A 283 11.67 1.48 9.92
N ILE A 284 11.36 0.22 10.20
CA ILE A 284 11.56 -0.38 11.51
C ILE A 284 12.99 -0.87 11.66
N TRP A 285 13.62 -0.47 12.76
CA TRP A 285 14.95 -0.91 13.17
C TRP A 285 14.88 -1.54 14.56
N ALA A 286 15.89 -2.34 14.88
CA ALA A 286 16.06 -2.98 16.17
C ALA A 286 17.48 -2.81 16.70
N VAL A 287 17.59 -2.67 18.01
CA VAL A 287 18.82 -2.77 18.77
C VAL A 287 18.67 -3.99 19.69
N THR A 288 19.55 -4.98 19.55
CA THR A 288 19.45 -6.24 20.31
C THR A 288 19.79 -6.07 21.80
N ALA A 289 20.64 -5.09 22.12
CA ALA A 289 20.95 -4.67 23.47
C ALA A 289 21.48 -3.23 23.47
N ILE A 290 21.23 -2.44 24.52
CA ILE A 290 21.80 -1.09 24.67
C ILE A 290 23.31 -1.10 24.36
N GLY A 291 23.73 -0.29 23.38
CA GLY A 291 25.12 -0.18 22.92
C GLY A 291 25.48 -1.08 21.73
N ALA A 292 24.61 -2.01 21.32
CA ALA A 292 24.74 -2.75 20.07
C ALA A 292 24.40 -1.86 18.86
N PRO A 293 24.93 -2.15 17.66
CA PRO A 293 24.53 -1.46 16.44
C PRO A 293 23.05 -1.71 16.14
N ALA A 294 22.39 -0.72 15.55
CA ALA A 294 21.02 -0.87 15.07
C ALA A 294 21.01 -1.69 13.77
N GLN A 295 20.03 -2.59 13.65
CA GLN A 295 19.77 -3.38 12.47
C GLN A 295 18.39 -3.02 11.91
N ARG A 296 18.32 -2.77 10.61
CA ARG A 296 17.05 -2.57 9.90
C ARG A 296 16.29 -3.91 9.85
N LEU A 297 15.02 -3.90 10.22
CA LEU A 297 14.12 -5.07 10.17
C LEU A 297 13.27 -5.04 8.92
N THR A 298 12.48 -3.98 8.71
CA THR A 298 11.68 -3.86 7.50
C THR A 298 12.55 -3.31 6.39
N HIS A 299 12.67 -4.05 5.30
CA HIS A 299 13.06 -3.47 4.03
C HIS A 299 11.76 -3.17 3.30
N THR A 300 11.48 -1.91 3.01
CA THR A 300 10.79 -1.58 1.76
C THR A 300 11.70 -2.10 0.64
N PRO A 301 11.33 -3.16 -0.10
CA PRO A 301 12.12 -3.58 -1.25
C PRO A 301 12.18 -2.40 -2.24
N PRO A 302 13.31 -2.17 -2.92
CA PRO A 302 13.35 -1.20 -4.01
C PRO A 302 12.22 -1.51 -4.98
N ASP A 303 11.39 -0.51 -5.26
CA ASP A 303 10.27 -0.65 -6.20
C ASP A 303 10.82 -1.01 -7.58
N LEU A 304 10.35 -2.12 -8.16
CA LEU A 304 10.76 -2.52 -9.50
C LEU A 304 9.67 -2.11 -10.49
N PRO A 305 10.03 -1.53 -11.65
CA PRO A 305 9.04 -1.18 -12.65
C PRO A 305 8.15 -2.38 -13.02
N PRO A 306 6.83 -2.18 -13.17
CA PRO A 306 5.93 -3.26 -13.50
C PRO A 306 6.23 -3.86 -14.87
N ILE A 307 5.82 -5.12 -15.06
CA ILE A 307 6.03 -5.86 -16.31
C ILE A 307 4.72 -5.87 -17.09
N ALA A 308 4.69 -5.10 -18.18
CA ALA A 308 3.57 -5.10 -19.14
C ALA A 308 3.50 -6.43 -19.89
N ASN A 309 2.28 -6.93 -20.11
CA ASN A 309 2.00 -8.07 -20.98
C ASN A 309 0.74 -7.77 -21.80
N ALA A 310 0.88 -7.62 -23.12
CA ALA A 310 -0.23 -7.27 -24.02
C ALA A 310 -1.05 -8.49 -24.49
N GLY A 311 -0.76 -9.68 -23.98
CA GLY A 311 -1.38 -10.92 -24.40
C GLY A 311 -0.84 -11.46 -25.74
N PRO A 312 -1.34 -12.63 -26.19
CA PRO A 312 -0.94 -13.22 -27.45
C PRO A 312 -1.53 -12.47 -28.65
N GLY A 313 -0.83 -12.55 -29.79
CA GLY A 313 -1.37 -12.09 -31.07
C GLY A 313 -2.65 -12.85 -31.45
N GLN A 314 -3.55 -12.18 -32.16
CA GLN A 314 -4.84 -12.75 -32.58
C GLN A 314 -5.02 -12.62 -34.09
N THR A 315 -5.65 -13.61 -34.70
CA THR A 315 -6.23 -13.47 -36.05
C THR A 315 -7.74 -13.37 -35.89
N VAL A 316 -8.33 -12.30 -36.40
CA VAL A 316 -9.74 -11.95 -36.13
C VAL A 316 -10.48 -11.60 -37.41
N ARG A 317 -11.81 -11.75 -37.36
CA ARG A 317 -12.67 -11.48 -38.52
C ARG A 317 -12.83 -9.96 -38.73
N LEU A 318 -12.88 -9.53 -39.98
CA LEU A 318 -13.20 -8.15 -40.32
C LEU A 318 -14.62 -7.80 -39.82
N GLY A 319 -14.73 -6.73 -39.03
CA GLY A 319 -15.99 -6.24 -38.48
C GLY A 319 -16.49 -6.92 -37.21
N SER A 320 -15.74 -7.86 -36.62
CA SER A 320 -16.10 -8.47 -35.33
C SER A 320 -15.53 -7.67 -34.14
N LEU A 321 -16.13 -7.83 -32.95
CA LEU A 321 -15.59 -7.24 -31.72
C LEU A 321 -14.33 -7.98 -31.28
N VAL A 322 -13.24 -7.23 -31.12
CA VAL A 322 -11.94 -7.72 -30.64
C VAL A 322 -11.73 -7.21 -29.22
N THR A 323 -11.27 -8.09 -28.33
CA THR A 323 -10.85 -7.74 -26.96
C THR A 323 -9.36 -8.03 -26.82
N LEU A 324 -8.58 -7.02 -26.42
CA LEU A 324 -7.18 -7.22 -26.02
C LEU A 324 -7.12 -7.66 -24.55
N ASP A 325 -6.04 -8.31 -24.14
CA ASP A 325 -5.92 -8.85 -22.79
C ASP A 325 -4.57 -8.51 -22.17
N GLY A 326 -4.60 -7.51 -21.27
CA GLY A 326 -3.47 -7.05 -20.50
C GLY A 326 -3.37 -7.68 -19.12
N SER A 327 -4.31 -8.53 -18.72
CA SER A 327 -4.50 -9.00 -17.34
C SER A 327 -3.33 -9.83 -16.79
N ALA A 328 -2.46 -10.35 -17.68
CA ALA A 328 -1.23 -11.03 -17.31
C ALA A 328 -0.06 -10.06 -17.01
N SER A 329 -0.29 -8.75 -17.08
CA SER A 329 0.65 -7.74 -16.58
C SER A 329 0.77 -7.86 -15.08
N LYS A 330 1.97 -7.65 -14.55
CA LYS A 330 2.22 -7.84 -13.12
C LYS A 330 3.28 -6.89 -12.61
N ASP A 331 3.09 -6.50 -11.37
CA ASP A 331 4.11 -5.92 -10.55
C ASP A 331 5.03 -7.05 -10.01
N PRO A 332 6.37 -6.92 -10.05
CA PRO A 332 7.28 -7.88 -9.45
C PRO A 332 7.13 -7.99 -7.92
N GLU A 333 6.61 -6.96 -7.26
CA GLU A 333 6.38 -6.93 -5.83
C GLU A 333 5.11 -7.69 -5.43
N ALA A 334 5.17 -8.43 -4.31
CA ALA A 334 4.03 -9.19 -3.78
C ALA A 334 3.01 -8.26 -3.09
N ASN A 335 1.72 -8.61 -3.14
CA ASN A 335 0.62 -7.90 -2.48
C ASN A 335 0.46 -6.42 -2.91
N THR A 336 0.76 -6.10 -4.16
CA THR A 336 0.60 -4.75 -4.71
C THR A 336 -0.85 -4.46 -5.12
N PRO A 337 -1.27 -3.18 -5.01
CA PRO A 337 -2.53 -2.73 -5.59
C PRO A 337 -2.65 -3.00 -7.10
N PRO A 338 -3.87 -2.97 -7.67
CA PRO A 338 -4.07 -3.17 -9.10
C PRO A 338 -3.30 -2.15 -9.95
N LEU A 339 -2.72 -2.62 -11.07
CA LEU A 339 -2.02 -1.78 -12.03
C LEU A 339 -2.96 -0.85 -12.80
N SER A 340 -2.44 0.31 -13.19
CA SER A 340 -3.03 1.19 -14.20
C SER A 340 -2.57 0.79 -15.60
N TYR A 341 -3.45 0.89 -16.60
CA TYR A 341 -3.17 0.48 -17.98
C TYR A 341 -3.20 1.70 -18.92
N ASP A 342 -2.31 1.75 -19.90
CA ASP A 342 -2.40 2.69 -21.03
C ASP A 342 -2.13 1.94 -22.35
N TRP A 343 -3.21 1.72 -23.10
CA TRP A 343 -3.16 1.11 -24.42
C TRP A 343 -3.11 2.15 -25.54
N TRP A 344 -2.31 1.87 -26.55
CA TRP A 344 -2.20 2.71 -27.74
C TRP A 344 -1.98 1.87 -28.99
N GLN A 345 -2.24 2.46 -30.15
CA GLN A 345 -1.98 1.84 -31.43
C GLN A 345 -0.77 2.49 -32.11
N GLU A 346 0.14 1.67 -32.63
CA GLU A 346 1.24 2.13 -33.46
C GLU A 346 0.73 2.60 -34.83
N ASP A 347 1.26 3.71 -35.32
CA ASP A 347 0.85 4.25 -36.62
C ASP A 347 1.42 3.39 -37.74
N THR A 348 0.62 2.43 -38.19
CA THR A 348 0.89 1.58 -39.35
C THR A 348 0.17 2.07 -40.61
N GLY A 349 -0.42 3.28 -40.58
CA GLY A 349 -1.27 3.80 -41.64
C GLY A 349 -2.72 3.31 -41.61
N ILE A 350 -3.09 2.49 -40.61
CA ILE A 350 -4.47 2.04 -40.35
C ILE A 350 -4.83 2.44 -38.92
N GLY A 351 -5.71 3.43 -38.72
CA GLY A 351 -6.08 3.90 -37.37
C GLY A 351 -7.33 3.22 -36.81
N GLN A 352 -7.33 2.94 -35.51
CA GLN A 352 -8.49 2.49 -34.72
C GLN A 352 -8.53 3.15 -33.36
N SER A 353 -9.75 3.49 -32.95
CA SER A 353 -10.01 3.93 -31.58
C SER A 353 -10.34 2.72 -30.69
N LEU A 354 -9.63 2.60 -29.56
CA LEU A 354 -9.95 1.65 -28.51
C LEU A 354 -11.05 2.22 -27.61
N THR A 355 -12.00 1.37 -27.22
CA THR A 355 -12.91 1.61 -26.10
C THR A 355 -12.28 1.08 -24.83
N ALA A 356 -12.38 1.83 -23.72
CA ALA A 356 -11.80 1.46 -22.42
C ALA A 356 -10.28 1.21 -22.45
N SER A 357 -9.55 2.07 -23.17
CA SER A 357 -8.08 2.00 -23.37
C SER A 357 -7.24 2.05 -22.09
N TYR A 358 -7.85 2.36 -20.94
CA TYR A 358 -7.18 2.42 -19.64
C TYR A 358 -7.54 1.23 -18.73
N THR A 359 -8.01 0.13 -19.31
CA THR A 359 -8.39 -1.09 -18.59
C THR A 359 -7.54 -2.28 -19.04
N ALA A 360 -7.59 -3.38 -18.28
CA ALA A 360 -6.96 -4.64 -18.67
C ALA A 360 -7.56 -5.24 -19.97
N HIS A 361 -8.80 -4.88 -20.33
CA HIS A 361 -9.53 -5.48 -21.45
C HIS A 361 -10.16 -4.43 -22.39
N PRO A 362 -9.37 -3.62 -23.11
CA PRO A 362 -9.91 -2.68 -24.08
C PRO A 362 -10.44 -3.42 -25.32
N GLN A 363 -11.33 -2.75 -26.05
CA GLN A 363 -12.02 -3.35 -27.19
C GLN A 363 -12.04 -2.44 -28.42
N PHE A 364 -12.12 -3.04 -29.62
CA PHE A 364 -12.34 -2.33 -30.88
C PHE A 364 -13.00 -3.24 -31.93
N ILE A 365 -13.44 -2.62 -33.04
CA ILE A 365 -14.00 -3.32 -34.21
C ILE A 365 -13.17 -2.92 -35.45
N PRO A 366 -12.41 -3.84 -36.07
CA PRO A 366 -11.62 -3.53 -37.26
C PRO A 366 -12.53 -3.39 -38.48
N LEU A 367 -12.46 -2.25 -39.15
CA LEU A 367 -13.20 -1.97 -40.40
C LEU A 367 -12.33 -2.04 -41.66
N THR A 368 -11.03 -2.32 -41.51
CA THR A 368 -10.09 -2.44 -42.62
C THR A 368 -9.23 -3.68 -42.42
N LYS A 369 -8.87 -4.37 -43.51
CA LYS A 369 -7.93 -5.48 -43.45
C LYS A 369 -6.52 -4.96 -43.18
N GLY A 370 -5.69 -5.77 -42.52
CA GLY A 370 -4.30 -5.43 -42.25
C GLY A 370 -3.83 -5.92 -40.89
N VAL A 371 -2.65 -5.47 -40.49
CA VAL A 371 -2.06 -5.78 -39.19
C VAL A 371 -2.17 -4.53 -38.32
N TYR A 372 -2.87 -4.69 -37.19
CA TYR A 372 -2.98 -3.69 -36.14
C TYR A 372 -1.98 -4.01 -35.05
N THR A 373 -1.02 -3.11 -34.80
CA THR A 373 -0.06 -3.25 -33.70
C THR A 373 -0.48 -2.36 -32.55
N PHE A 374 -0.77 -2.97 -31.40
CA PHE A 374 -1.10 -2.26 -30.17
C PHE A 374 0.06 -2.38 -29.18
N GLY A 375 0.38 -1.26 -28.53
CA GLY A 375 1.29 -1.18 -27.41
C GLY A 375 0.53 -1.04 -26.09
N LEU A 376 1.09 -1.62 -25.04
CA LEU A 376 0.65 -1.50 -23.65
C LEU A 376 1.81 -1.05 -22.78
N THR A 377 1.59 0.01 -22.02
CA THR A 377 2.37 0.32 -20.82
C THR A 377 1.48 0.18 -19.60
N VAL A 378 2.05 -0.32 -18.50
CA VAL A 378 1.36 -0.38 -17.20
C VAL A 378 2.10 0.48 -16.21
N MET A 379 1.39 1.00 -15.23
CA MET A 379 1.94 1.79 -14.13
C MET A 379 1.45 1.23 -12.81
N ASP A 380 2.35 1.13 -11.84
CA ASP A 380 1.98 0.76 -10.47
C ASP A 380 1.40 1.96 -9.71
N TYR A 381 1.05 1.73 -8.45
CA TYR A 381 0.48 2.72 -7.54
C TYR A 381 1.50 3.76 -7.06
N ARG A 382 2.81 3.49 -7.20
CA ARG A 382 3.91 4.42 -6.90
C ARG A 382 4.38 5.19 -8.13
N GLY A 383 3.69 5.02 -9.26
CA GLY A 383 3.96 5.78 -10.46
C GLY A 383 5.12 5.26 -11.31
N HIS A 384 5.72 4.10 -11.01
CA HIS A 384 6.68 3.52 -11.95
C HIS A 384 5.94 2.93 -13.14
N VAL A 385 6.42 3.33 -14.32
CA VAL A 385 5.90 2.86 -15.59
C VAL A 385 6.77 1.70 -16.07
N SER A 386 6.14 0.68 -16.64
CA SER A 386 6.82 -0.46 -17.22
C SER A 386 7.94 -0.04 -18.16
N THR A 387 9.16 -0.51 -17.90
CA THR A 387 10.38 -0.09 -18.62
C THR A 387 10.29 -0.27 -20.13
N ASN A 388 9.56 -1.28 -20.60
CA ASN A 388 9.29 -1.54 -22.01
C ASN A 388 7.79 -1.71 -22.23
N ALA A 389 7.27 -1.10 -23.30
CA ALA A 389 5.92 -1.37 -23.73
C ALA A 389 5.81 -2.80 -24.28
N ALA A 390 4.82 -3.55 -23.81
CA ALA A 390 4.45 -4.81 -24.43
C ALA A 390 3.70 -4.54 -25.73
N LYS A 391 3.92 -5.35 -26.76
CA LYS A 391 3.25 -5.19 -28.06
C LYS A 391 2.50 -6.44 -28.45
N VAL A 392 1.35 -6.26 -29.09
CA VAL A 392 0.53 -7.34 -29.66
C VAL A 392 0.11 -6.98 -31.08
N ASN A 393 0.17 -7.95 -31.98
CA ASN A 393 -0.30 -7.82 -33.35
C ASN A 393 -1.66 -8.51 -33.50
N ILE A 394 -2.62 -7.78 -34.08
CA ILE A 394 -3.91 -8.30 -34.46
C ILE A 394 -3.99 -8.33 -35.98
N THR A 395 -4.06 -9.53 -36.54
CA THR A 395 -4.13 -9.76 -37.98
C THR A 395 -5.59 -9.86 -38.42
N VAL A 396 -5.97 -8.99 -39.35
CA VAL A 396 -7.30 -8.97 -39.96
C VAL A 396 -7.14 -9.29 -41.44
N PRO A 397 -7.44 -10.53 -41.88
CA PRO A 397 -7.33 -10.91 -43.28
C PRO A 397 -8.41 -10.24 -44.13
N ILE A 398 -8.35 -10.47 -45.45
CA ILE A 398 -9.48 -10.13 -46.33
C ILE A 398 -10.72 -10.87 -45.82
N LEU A 399 -11.90 -10.24 -45.85
CA LEU A 399 -13.11 -10.96 -45.52
C LEU A 399 -13.30 -12.12 -46.52
N GLY A 400 -13.27 -13.35 -46.02
CA GLY A 400 -13.32 -14.56 -46.84
C GLY A 400 -11.97 -15.26 -47.05
N ASP A 401 -10.86 -14.64 -46.67
CA ASP A 401 -9.54 -15.29 -46.68
C ASP A 401 -9.34 -16.02 -45.33
N ILE A 402 -9.60 -17.32 -45.35
CA ILE A 402 -9.69 -18.22 -44.18
C ILE A 402 -8.39 -19.01 -44.03
N ASP A 403 -7.63 -19.18 -45.10
CA ASP A 403 -6.30 -19.79 -45.05
C ASP A 403 -5.12 -18.83 -44.93
N GLY A 404 -5.37 -17.53 -45.10
CA GLY A 404 -4.41 -16.46 -44.85
C GLY A 404 -3.38 -16.33 -45.98
N ASP A 405 -3.67 -16.84 -47.18
CA ASP A 405 -2.77 -16.74 -48.32
C ASP A 405 -2.88 -15.40 -49.09
N GLY A 406 -3.85 -14.57 -48.70
CA GLY A 406 -4.03 -13.21 -49.21
C GLY A 406 -4.98 -13.10 -50.40
N ASP A 407 -5.66 -14.17 -50.78
CA ASP A 407 -6.78 -14.12 -51.71
C ASP A 407 -8.03 -14.86 -51.21
N VAL A 408 -9.06 -14.94 -52.05
CA VAL A 408 -10.33 -15.61 -51.68
C VAL A 408 -10.63 -16.57 -52.82
N ASP A 409 -10.45 -17.86 -52.55
CA ASP A 409 -10.48 -18.90 -53.56
C ASP A 409 -11.17 -20.21 -53.10
N ASN A 410 -10.90 -21.32 -53.81
CA ASN A 410 -11.51 -22.61 -53.49
C ASN A 410 -10.96 -23.28 -52.24
N ASN A 411 -9.76 -22.92 -51.78
CA ASN A 411 -9.17 -23.44 -50.55
C ASN A 411 -9.94 -22.89 -49.34
N ASP A 412 -10.33 -21.61 -49.37
CA ASP A 412 -11.22 -21.01 -48.36
C ASP A 412 -12.60 -21.68 -48.35
N LEU A 413 -13.15 -21.89 -49.56
CA LEU A 413 -14.44 -22.57 -49.72
C LEU A 413 -14.41 -23.98 -49.14
N ALA A 414 -13.31 -24.71 -49.33
CA ALA A 414 -13.11 -26.03 -48.75
C ALA A 414 -13.08 -25.98 -47.20
N LYS A 415 -12.47 -24.95 -46.60
CA LYS A 415 -12.43 -24.76 -45.13
C LYS A 415 -13.81 -24.51 -44.52
N ILE A 416 -14.64 -23.67 -45.15
CA ILE A 416 -16.04 -23.48 -44.74
C ILE A 416 -16.83 -24.76 -44.94
N THR A 417 -16.72 -25.40 -46.09
CA THR A 417 -17.49 -26.62 -46.44
C THR A 417 -17.21 -27.76 -45.45
N ALA A 418 -15.95 -27.93 -45.02
CA ALA A 418 -15.57 -28.90 -43.99
C ALA A 418 -16.15 -28.62 -42.59
N SER A 419 -16.63 -27.39 -42.38
CA SER A 419 -17.16 -26.89 -41.11
C SER A 419 -18.67 -26.59 -41.15
N LEU A 420 -19.35 -26.91 -42.25
CA LEU A 420 -20.79 -26.67 -42.41
C LEU A 420 -21.62 -27.33 -41.30
N ASN A 421 -22.67 -26.62 -40.89
CA ASN A 421 -23.60 -26.97 -39.81
C ASN A 421 -22.94 -27.14 -38.44
N LYS A 422 -21.75 -26.55 -38.24
CA LYS A 422 -21.11 -26.45 -36.93
C LYS A 422 -21.31 -25.02 -36.38
N PRO A 423 -21.39 -24.86 -35.05
CA PRO A 423 -21.32 -23.53 -34.46
C PRO A 423 -19.94 -22.92 -34.69
N ALA A 424 -19.89 -21.60 -34.84
CA ALA A 424 -18.64 -20.86 -34.83
C ALA A 424 -17.93 -21.02 -33.47
N SER A 425 -16.61 -21.03 -33.46
CA SER A 425 -15.87 -21.16 -32.20
C SER A 425 -16.02 -19.92 -31.30
N ASN A 426 -16.18 -18.74 -31.91
CA ASN A 426 -16.44 -17.45 -31.27
C ASN A 426 -16.76 -16.40 -32.36
N THR A 427 -16.95 -15.15 -31.97
CA THR A 427 -17.25 -14.02 -32.88
C THR A 427 -16.15 -13.71 -33.90
N ASN A 428 -14.92 -14.18 -33.66
CA ASN A 428 -13.74 -13.99 -34.50
C ASN A 428 -13.43 -15.21 -35.39
N ASP A 429 -14.29 -16.24 -35.40
CA ASP A 429 -14.13 -17.38 -36.31
C ASP A 429 -14.22 -16.91 -37.76
N LEU A 430 -13.12 -17.03 -38.51
CA LEU A 430 -13.04 -16.57 -39.90
C LEU A 430 -14.02 -17.29 -40.84
N ARG A 431 -14.54 -18.45 -40.44
CA ARG A 431 -15.50 -19.25 -41.23
C ARG A 431 -16.94 -18.75 -41.12
N ASP A 432 -17.24 -17.97 -40.08
CA ASP A 432 -18.54 -17.32 -39.87
C ASP A 432 -18.53 -15.95 -40.59
N ILE A 433 -18.70 -15.97 -41.90
CA ILE A 433 -18.54 -14.79 -42.76
C ILE A 433 -19.65 -13.76 -42.49
N ASN A 434 -20.84 -14.22 -42.09
CA ASN A 434 -21.98 -13.36 -41.82
C ASN A 434 -22.03 -12.85 -40.36
N GLY A 435 -21.36 -13.51 -39.43
CA GLY A 435 -21.23 -13.11 -38.02
C GLY A 435 -22.40 -13.54 -37.12
N ASP A 436 -23.18 -14.55 -37.51
CA ASP A 436 -24.36 -15.03 -36.77
C ASP A 436 -24.06 -16.22 -35.83
N LEU A 437 -22.77 -16.52 -35.64
CA LEU A 437 -22.22 -17.62 -34.83
C LEU A 437 -22.56 -19.02 -35.36
N LYS A 438 -22.99 -19.13 -36.62
CA LYS A 438 -23.22 -20.40 -37.31
C LYS A 438 -22.35 -20.44 -38.56
N ILE A 439 -21.88 -21.64 -38.90
CA ILE A 439 -21.18 -21.88 -40.16
C ILE A 439 -22.14 -22.65 -41.05
N ASP A 440 -22.81 -21.96 -41.98
CA ASP A 440 -23.86 -22.54 -42.79
C ASP A 440 -23.78 -22.16 -44.29
N ALA A 441 -24.85 -22.49 -45.03
CA ALA A 441 -24.92 -22.24 -46.46
C ALA A 441 -24.91 -20.74 -46.81
N LEU A 442 -25.30 -19.86 -45.88
CA LEU A 442 -25.24 -18.41 -46.06
C LEU A 442 -23.79 -17.92 -46.05
N ASP A 443 -22.92 -18.47 -45.19
CA ASP A 443 -21.49 -18.16 -45.20
C ASP A 443 -20.83 -18.60 -46.49
N THR A 444 -21.15 -19.82 -46.92
CA THR A 444 -20.66 -20.37 -48.20
C THR A 444 -21.07 -19.49 -49.38
N ARG A 445 -22.34 -19.08 -49.44
CA ARG A 445 -22.85 -18.17 -50.49
C ARG A 445 -22.16 -16.81 -50.43
N LYS A 446 -21.95 -16.27 -49.24
CA LYS A 446 -21.28 -14.97 -49.05
C LYS A 446 -19.81 -15.05 -49.47
N LEU A 447 -19.12 -16.15 -49.17
CA LEU A 447 -17.75 -16.39 -49.62
C LEU A 447 -17.63 -16.40 -51.16
N VAL A 448 -18.54 -17.10 -51.84
CA VAL A 448 -18.55 -17.16 -53.32
C VAL A 448 -18.68 -15.77 -53.94
N LEU A 449 -19.45 -14.86 -53.31
CA LEU A 449 -19.58 -13.47 -53.74
C LEU A 449 -18.31 -12.63 -53.50
N LEU A 450 -17.46 -13.03 -52.55
CA LEU A 450 -16.21 -12.36 -52.19
C LEU A 450 -15.01 -12.89 -52.97
N CYS A 451 -15.21 -13.93 -53.79
CA CYS A 451 -14.14 -14.58 -54.53
C CYS A 451 -13.37 -13.61 -55.41
N SER A 452 -12.05 -13.65 -55.30
CA SER A 452 -11.15 -12.80 -56.07
C SER A 452 -10.47 -13.56 -57.23
N LYS A 453 -10.61 -14.89 -57.29
CA LYS A 453 -10.09 -15.74 -58.37
C LYS A 453 -11.20 -16.30 -59.27
N PRO A 454 -10.89 -16.69 -60.53
CA PRO A 454 -11.90 -17.15 -61.50
C PRO A 454 -12.63 -18.47 -61.16
N ARG A 455 -12.52 -19.03 -59.95
CA ARG A 455 -12.90 -20.43 -59.67
C ARG A 455 -13.74 -20.71 -58.42
N CYS A 456 -14.22 -19.73 -57.64
CA CYS A 456 -15.13 -20.04 -56.52
C CYS A 456 -16.57 -20.41 -56.91
N ALA A 457 -16.87 -20.59 -58.19
CA ALA A 457 -18.18 -21.07 -58.61
C ALA A 457 -18.25 -22.59 -58.47
N LEU A 458 -19.28 -23.06 -57.76
CA LEU A 458 -19.74 -24.46 -57.77
C LEU A 458 -20.00 -24.97 -59.20
#